data_AF-D3L6T5-F1
#
_entry.id   AF-D3L6T5-F1
#
_cell.length_a   1.000
_cell.length_b   1.000
_cell.length_c   1.000
_cell.angle_alpha   90.00
_cell.angle_beta   90.00
_cell.angle_gamma   90.00
#
_symmetry.space_group_name_H-M   'P 1'
#
loop_
_entity.id
_entity.type
_entity.pdbx_description
1 polymer ?
#
loop_
_entity_poly.entity_id
_entity_poly.type
_entity_poly.pdbx_seq_one_letter_code
_entity_poly.pdbx_strand_id
1 'polypeptide(L)' 'MKLWRNVSLGITVLFVVGALFIWFRKADAAGVKNTFAYQVIGLSIWVILFLVILIGMLIWHHLLKK' A
#
# COMPACT_ATOMS: atom_id res chain seq x y z
N MET A 1 15.11 -3.92 16.28
CA MET A 1 14.36 -4.96 15.52
C MET A 1 12.85 -4.99 15.79
N LYS A 2 12.35 -4.95 17.05
CA LYS A 2 10.89 -4.95 17.33
C LYS A 2 10.15 -3.74 16.74
N LEU A 3 10.72 -2.54 16.86
CA LEU A 3 10.14 -1.31 16.28
C LEU A 3 10.01 -1.42 14.76
N TRP A 4 11.11 -1.71 14.06
CA TRP A 4 11.08 -1.92 12.60
C TRP A 4 10.05 -2.97 12.19
N ARG A 5 9.98 -4.11 12.90
CA ARG A 5 8.99 -5.16 12.64
C ARG A 5 7.55 -4.64 12.81
N ASN A 6 7.26 -3.93 13.89
CA ASN A 6 5.92 -3.40 14.15
C ASN A 6 5.52 -2.36 13.11
N VAL A 7 6.45 -1.49 12.70
CA VAL A 7 6.23 -0.51 11.62
C VAL A 7 5.99 -1.22 10.29
N SER A 8 6.83 -2.21 9.92
CA SER A 8 6.63 -3.03 8.71
C SER A 8 5.26 -3.68 8.70
N LEU A 9 4.85 -4.28 9.82
CA LEU A 9 3.56 -4.96 9.95
C LEU A 9 2.40 -3.96 9.81
N GLY A 10 2.51 -2.78 10.43
CA GLY A 10 1.53 -1.71 10.26
C GLY A 10 1.40 -1.23 8.82
N ILE A 11 2.53 -1.06 8.11
CA ILE A 11 2.55 -0.68 6.69
C ILE A 11 1.92 -1.79 5.84
N THR A 12 2.23 -3.06 6.09
CA THR A 12 1.62 -4.19 5.38
C THR A 12 0.11 -4.24 5.59
N VAL A 13 -0.36 -4.04 6.82
CA VAL A 13 -1.80 -3.98 7.11
C VAL A 13 -2.46 -2.82 6.35
N LEU A 14 -1.84 -1.63 6.37
CA LEU A 14 -2.34 -0.47 5.63
C LEU A 14 -2.42 -0.74 4.13
N PHE A 15 -1.40 -1.39 3.56
CA PHE A 15 -1.40 -1.80 2.15
C PHE A 15 -2.59 -2.68 1.81
N VAL A 16 -2.81 -3.75 2.59
CA VAL A 16 -3.88 -4.72 2.37
C VAL A 16 -5.25 -4.07 2.52
N VAL A 17 -5.45 -3.30 3.60
CA VAL A 17 -6.73 -2.60 3.84
C VAL A 17 -7.02 -1.61 2.72
N GLY A 18 -6.03 -0.83 2.28
CA GLY A 18 -6.19 0.10 1.16
C GLY A 18 -6.49 -0.60 -0.17
N ALA A 19 -5.83 -1.74 -0.45
CA ALA A 19 -6.09 -2.53 -1.65
C ALA A 19 -7.52 -3.11 -1.64
N LEU A 20 -7.97 -3.65 -0.51
CA LEU A 20 -9.34 -4.13 -0.34
C LEU A 20 -10.35 -2.99 -0.50
N PHE A 21 -10.07 -1.81 0.06
CA PHE A 21 -10.93 -0.64 -0.12
C PHE A 21 -11.06 -0.24 -1.60
N ILE A 22 -9.95 -0.19 -2.34
CA ILE A 22 -9.96 0.13 -3.78
C ILE A 22 -10.74 -0.93 -4.57
N TRP A 23 -10.63 -2.20 -4.18
CA TRP A 23 -11.34 -3.29 -4.85
C TRP A 23 -12.85 -3.22 -4.60
N PHE A 24 -13.28 -3.06 -3.35
CA PHE A 24 -14.69 -3.16 -2.98
C PHE A 24 -15.47 -1.84 -3.03
N ARG A 25 -14.81 -0.68 -3.16
CA ARG A 25 -15.53 0.60 -3.28
C ARG A 25 -16.41 0.61 -4.53
N LYS A 26 -17.62 1.15 -4.40
CA LYS A 26 -18.61 1.23 -5.51
C LYS A 26 -18.37 2.42 -6.43
N ALA A 27 -17.90 3.53 -5.88
CA ALA A 27 -17.57 4.75 -6.59
C ALA A 27 -16.28 5.37 -6.02
N ASP A 28 -15.66 6.30 -6.74
CA ASP A 28 -14.59 7.14 -6.19
C ASP A 28 -15.15 8.38 -5.49
N ALA A 29 -14.25 9.19 -4.94
CA ALA A 29 -14.61 10.47 -4.32
C ALA A 29 -15.24 11.47 -5.31
N ALA A 30 -15.07 11.26 -6.61
CA ALA A 30 -15.70 12.06 -7.67
C ALA A 30 -17.06 11.51 -8.12
N GLY A 31 -17.54 10.42 -7.51
CA GLY A 31 -18.80 9.77 -7.87
C GLY A 31 -18.72 8.89 -9.14
N VAL A 32 -17.51 8.67 -9.68
CA VAL A 32 -17.30 7.80 -10.84
C VAL A 32 -17.42 6.34 -10.39
N LYS A 33 -18.22 5.56 -11.12
CA LYS A 33 -18.37 4.13 -10.87
C LYS A 33 -17.02 3.43 -10.93
N ASN A 34 -16.74 2.60 -9.94
CA ASN A 34 -15.52 1.81 -9.87
C ASN A 34 -15.61 0.59 -10.79
N THR A 35 -15.52 0.84 -12.09
CA THR A 35 -15.46 -0.24 -13.10
C THR A 35 -14.19 -1.06 -12.91
N PHE A 36 -14.16 -2.26 -13.49
CA PHE A 36 -12.98 -3.13 -13.42
C PHE A 36 -11.69 -2.44 -13.90
N ALA A 37 -11.76 -1.64 -14.97
CA ALA A 37 -10.62 -0.87 -15.45
C ALA A 37 -10.12 0.14 -14.39
N TYR A 38 -11.01 0.87 -13.73
CA TYR A 38 -10.65 1.81 -12.68
C TYR A 38 -10.16 1.14 -11.40
N GLN A 39 -10.67 -0.05 -11.07
CA GLN A 39 -10.15 -0.88 -9.96
C GLN A 39 -8.69 -1.24 -10.20
N VAL A 40 -8.38 -1.77 -11.39
CA VAL A 40 -7.02 -2.17 -11.76
C VAL A 40 -6.07 -0.96 -11.79
N ILE A 41 -6.49 0.17 -12.38
CA ILE A 41 -5.68 1.39 -12.39
C ILE A 41 -5.41 1.87 -10.96
N GLY A 42 -6.44 1.92 -10.12
CA GLY A 42 -6.30 2.34 -8.72
C GLY A 42 -5.35 1.43 -7.93
N LEU A 43 -5.46 0.11 -8.12
CA LEU A 43 -4.55 -0.85 -7.50
C LEU A 43 -3.12 -0.70 -8.00
N SER A 44 -2.91 -0.45 -9.30
CA SER A 44 -1.58 -0.21 -9.87
C SER A 44 -0.91 1.02 -9.25
N ILE A 45 -1.65 2.13 -9.10
CA ILE A 45 -1.15 3.34 -8.43
C ILE A 45 -0.81 3.03 -6.97
N TRP A 46 -1.68 2.30 -6.27
CA TRP A 46 -1.48 1.90 -4.88
C TRP A 46 -0.21 1.05 -4.69
N VAL A 47 0.02 0.08 -5.58
CA VAL A 47 1.22 -0.76 -5.57
C VAL A 47 2.49 0.07 -5.79
N ILE A 48 2.49 0.98 -6.77
CA ILE A 48 3.67 1.83 -7.05
C ILE A 48 4.05 2.68 -5.84
N LEU A 49 3.06 3.29 -5.17
CA LEU A 49 3.31 4.07 -3.96
C LEU A 49 3.94 3.23 -2.85
N PHE A 50 3.42 2.03 -2.60
CA PHE A 50 3.95 1.14 -1.57
C PHE A 50 5.30 0.52 -1.93
N LEU A 51 5.63 0.43 -3.22
CA LEU A 51 6.95 -0.02 -3.67
C LEU A 51 8.05 0.95 -3.26
N VAL A 52 7.79 2.26 -3.32
CA VAL A 52 8.72 3.29 -2.81
C VAL A 52 8.91 3.16 -1.30
N ILE A 53 7.82 2.96 -0.56
CA ILE A 53 7.86 2.74 0.89
C ILE A 53 8.66 1.49 1.23
N LEU A 54 8.46 0.40 0.47
CA LEU A 54 9.18 -0.85 0.65
C LEU A 54 10.69 -0.66 0.49
N ILE A 55 11.14 0.07 -0.54
CA ILE A 55 12.56 0.38 -0.74
C ILE A 55 13.13 1.13 0.47
N GLY A 56 12.42 2.15 0.97
CA GLY A 56 12.84 2.88 2.18
C GLY A 56 12.95 1.98 3.41
N MET A 57 11.99 1.07 3.60
CA MET A 57 12.00 0.10 4.71
C MET A 57 13.17 -0.89 4.60
N LEU A 58 13.53 -1.32 3.38
CA LEU A 58 14.69 -2.19 3.14
C LEU A 58 16.00 -1.48 3.44
N ILE A 59 16.15 -0.22 3.03
CA ILE A 59 17.32 0.60 3.34
C ILE A 59 17.47 0.77 4.85
N TRP A 60 16.38 1.16 5.54
CA TRP A 60 16.40 1.31 6.99
C TRP A 60 16.76 -0.01 7.69
N HIS A 61 16.20 -1.13 7.24
CA HIS A 61 16.53 -2.44 7.77
C HIS A 61 18.03 -2.78 7.61
N HIS A 62 18.61 -2.46 6.46
CA HIS A 62 20.03 -2.68 6.21
C HIS A 62 20.91 -1.80 7.11
N LEU A 63 20.53 -0.54 7.33
CA LEU A 63 21.23 0.37 8.24
C LEU A 63 21.17 -0.08 9.70
N LEU A 64 20.05 -0.67 10.14
CA LEU A 64 19.89 -1.20 11.51
C LEU A 64 20.67 -2.51 11.75
N LYS A 65 21.09 -3.19 10.68
CA LYS A 65 21.88 -4.43 10.74
C LYS A 65 23.39 -4.18 10.68
N LYS A 66 23.82 -2.98 10.29
CA LYS A 66 25.18 -2.48 10.50
C LYS A 66 25.33 -1.99 11.94
#